data_AF-A0A2T6EB49-F1
#
_entry.id   AF-A0A2T6EB49-F1
#
_cell.length_a   1.000
_cell.length_b   1.000
_cell.length_c   1.000
_cell.angle_alpha   90.00
_cell.angle_beta   90.00
_cell.angle_gamma   90.00
#
_symmetry.space_group_name_H-M   'P 1'
#
loop_
_entity.id
_entity.type
_entity.pdbx_description
1 polymer ?
#
loop_
_entity_poly.entity_id
_entity_poly.type
_entity_poly.pdbx_seq_one_letter_code
_entity_poly.pdbx_strand_id
1 'polypeptide(L)'
;MFFIGLLVGITGGYIIGNKVAIRNGKVDSKYEAALELRSAFYPTILKLKHGDEPSFIVAKDFKNHQLAAIEFSNFLSGGELESYLNSLTDYNHWYKTMCTMSPEGILQKDSDSEYLVEKEKDPIHLIKVILDHADV
;
A
#
# COMPACT_ATOMS: atom_id res chain seq x y z
N MET A 1 10.95 43.87 43.82
CA MET A 1 10.11 43.91 42.61
C MET A 1 10.26 42.59 41.90
N PHE A 2 9.13 41.93 41.67
CA PHE A 2 9.02 40.52 41.28
C PHE A 2 9.49 40.25 39.85
N PHE A 3 10.16 39.11 39.69
CA PHE A 3 10.46 38.44 38.43
C PHE A 3 9.16 38.13 37.67
N ILE A 4 8.84 38.91 36.63
CA ILE A 4 7.71 38.62 35.71
C ILE A 4 8.23 38.68 34.26
N GLY A 5 9.34 38.01 33.99
CA GLY A 5 9.94 37.96 32.65
C GLY A 5 10.12 36.55 32.08
N LEU A 6 9.91 35.48 32.87
CA LEU A 6 10.44 34.16 32.53
C LEU A 6 9.39 33.04 32.43
N LEU A 7 8.13 33.37 32.11
CA LEU A 7 7.06 32.36 32.03
C LEU A 7 6.26 32.38 30.72
N VAL A 8 6.59 33.28 29.78
CA VAL A 8 5.94 33.34 28.45
C VAL A 8 6.75 32.62 27.36
N GLY A 9 8.04 32.33 27.60
CA GLY A 9 8.90 31.62 26.63
C GLY A 9 8.80 30.09 26.64
N ILE A 10 8.30 29.48 27.72
CA ILE A 10 8.34 28.03 27.91
C ILE A 10 7.08 27.34 27.35
N THR A 11 5.94 28.01 27.34
CA THR A 11 4.67 27.44 26.83
C THR A 11 4.54 27.54 25.31
N GLY A 12 5.14 28.56 24.67
CA GLY A 12 5.12 28.71 23.21
C GLY A 12 6.05 27.74 22.47
N GLY A 13 7.24 27.48 23.02
CA GLY A 13 8.20 26.53 22.45
C GLY A 13 7.76 25.07 22.55
N TYR A 14 7.03 24.70 23.61
CA TYR A 14 6.60 23.32 23.85
C TYR A 14 5.48 22.88 22.89
N ILE A 15 4.57 23.78 22.52
CA ILE A 15 3.47 23.46 21.58
C ILE A 15 3.99 23.32 20.14
N ILE A 16 4.95 24.15 19.75
CA ILE A 16 5.58 24.07 18.42
C ILE A 16 6.52 22.86 18.36
N GLY A 17 7.32 22.63 19.41
CA GLY A 17 8.21 21.48 19.54
C GLY A 17 7.46 20.14 19.52
N ASN A 18 6.35 20.00 20.25
CA ASN A 18 5.57 18.77 20.23
C ASN A 18 4.88 18.53 18.89
N LYS A 19 4.33 19.56 18.23
CA LYS A 19 3.74 19.38 16.90
C LYS A 19 4.78 18.98 15.86
N VAL A 20 5.98 19.56 15.92
CA VAL A 20 7.08 19.20 15.02
C VAL A 20 7.61 17.81 15.33
N ALA A 21 7.79 17.43 16.61
CA ALA A 21 8.25 16.10 16.99
C ALA A 21 7.22 15.01 16.66
N ILE A 22 5.92 15.25 16.88
CA ILE A 22 4.84 14.31 16.50
C ILE A 22 4.75 14.20 14.98
N ARG A 23 4.89 15.32 14.25
CA ARG A 23 4.90 15.30 12.79
C ARG A 23 6.12 14.54 12.25
N ASN A 24 7.30 14.77 12.82
CA ASN A 24 8.53 14.09 12.41
C ASN A 24 8.46 12.60 12.74
N GLY A 25 7.99 12.21 13.93
CA GLY A 25 7.78 10.80 14.28
C GLY A 25 6.77 10.11 13.37
N LYS A 26 5.69 10.80 12.97
CA LYS A 26 4.73 10.27 11.98
C LYS A 26 5.35 10.13 10.59
N VAL A 27 6.22 11.05 10.17
CA VAL A 27 6.94 10.97 8.89
C VAL A 27 7.90 9.79 8.89
N ASP A 28 8.66 9.60 9.97
CA ASP A 28 9.57 8.46 10.12
C ASP A 28 8.79 7.13 10.09
N SER A 29 7.67 7.03 10.80
CA SER A 29 6.82 5.82 10.76
C SER A 29 6.16 5.58 9.39
N LYS A 30 5.73 6.64 8.69
CA LYS A 30 5.18 6.51 7.32
C LYS A 30 6.25 6.01 6.35
N TYR A 31 7.48 6.51 6.49
CA TYR A 31 8.61 6.08 5.67
C TYR A 31 8.97 4.61 5.92
N GLU A 32 9.04 4.17 7.17
CA GLU A 32 9.27 2.75 7.50
C GLU A 32 8.16 1.85 6.94
N ALA A 33 6.88 2.24 7.09
CA ALA A 33 5.77 1.49 6.50
C ALA A 33 5.83 1.45 4.96
N ALA A 34 6.32 2.51 4.31
CA ALA A 34 6.56 2.53 2.87
C ALA A 34 7.69 1.56 2.46
N LEU A 35 8.76 1.46 3.26
CA LEU A 35 9.83 0.48 3.04
C LEU A 35 9.33 -0.96 3.20
N GLU A 36 8.52 -1.23 4.21
CA GLU A 36 7.91 -2.56 4.41
C GLU A 36 6.99 -2.94 3.25
N LEU A 37 6.17 -1.98 2.78
CA LEU A 37 5.34 -2.17 1.60
C LEU A 37 6.19 -2.54 0.37
N ARG A 38 7.25 -1.79 0.10
CA ARG A 38 8.18 -2.09 -0.99
C ARG A 38 8.80 -3.48 -0.80
N SER A 39 9.28 -3.80 0.39
CA SER A 39 9.90 -5.08 0.69
C SER A 39 8.96 -6.26 0.46
N ALA A 40 7.65 -6.08 0.70
CA ALA A 40 6.65 -7.11 0.43
C ALA A 40 6.42 -7.31 -1.08
N PHE A 41 6.30 -6.24 -1.86
CA PHE A 41 5.88 -6.30 -3.27
C PHE A 41 7.03 -6.44 -4.29
N TYR A 42 8.22 -5.89 -4.03
CA TYR A 42 9.34 -5.93 -4.97
C TYR A 42 9.78 -7.35 -5.36
N PRO A 43 9.88 -8.32 -4.43
CA PRO A 43 10.22 -9.70 -4.79
C PRO A 43 9.24 -10.30 -5.80
N THR A 44 7.95 -9.98 -5.68
CA THR A 44 6.91 -10.41 -6.61
C THR A 44 7.13 -9.80 -8.00
N ILE A 45 7.41 -8.50 -8.10
CA ILE A 45 7.75 -7.86 -9.38
C ILE A 45 8.94 -8.57 -10.06
N LEU A 46 9.99 -8.89 -9.29
CA LEU A 46 11.18 -9.53 -9.86
C LEU A 46 10.86 -10.93 -10.43
N LYS A 47 10.08 -11.74 -9.70
CA LYS A 47 9.64 -13.07 -10.17
C LYS A 47 8.77 -12.95 -11.43
N LEU A 48 7.82 -12.02 -11.45
CA LEU A 48 6.96 -11.75 -12.61
C LEU A 48 7.78 -11.35 -13.85
N LYS A 49 8.82 -10.52 -13.69
CA LYS A 49 9.72 -10.13 -14.78
C LYS A 49 10.55 -11.29 -15.34
N HIS A 50 10.78 -12.35 -14.56
CA HIS A 50 11.49 -13.54 -15.01
C HIS A 50 10.60 -14.51 -15.80
N GLY A 51 9.32 -14.19 -15.97
CA GLY A 51 8.37 -15.01 -16.74
C GLY A 51 7.69 -16.10 -15.94
N ASP A 52 7.76 -16.04 -14.61
CA ASP A 52 6.99 -16.94 -13.74
C ASP A 52 5.48 -16.69 -13.91
N GLU A 53 4.67 -17.76 -13.79
CA GLU A 53 3.22 -17.70 -13.94
C GLU A 53 2.59 -16.69 -12.95
N PRO A 54 1.94 -15.60 -13.42
CA PRO A 54 1.57 -14.49 -12.54
C PRO A 54 0.59 -14.86 -11.44
N SER A 55 -0.41 -15.68 -11.77
CA SER A 55 -1.43 -16.14 -10.82
C SER A 55 -0.81 -16.89 -9.64
N PHE A 56 0.17 -17.76 -9.92
CA PHE A 56 0.87 -18.54 -8.90
C PHE A 56 1.77 -17.67 -8.00
N ILE A 57 2.57 -16.78 -8.61
CA ILE A 57 3.49 -15.91 -7.87
C ILE A 57 2.72 -14.96 -6.96
N VAL A 58 1.71 -14.28 -7.49
CA VAL A 58 0.91 -13.35 -6.71
C VAL A 58 0.16 -14.08 -5.60
N ALA A 59 -0.42 -15.25 -5.87
CA ALA A 59 -1.14 -16.02 -4.84
C ALA A 59 -0.26 -16.42 -3.66
N LYS A 60 0.99 -16.78 -3.92
CA LYS A 60 1.94 -17.17 -2.89
C LYS A 60 2.25 -16.03 -1.92
N ASP A 61 2.40 -14.81 -2.45
CA ASP A 61 2.86 -13.65 -1.67
C ASP A 61 1.70 -12.72 -1.25
N PHE A 62 0.46 -12.98 -1.71
CA PHE A 62 -0.71 -12.11 -1.52
C PHE A 62 -0.99 -11.75 -0.05
N LYS A 63 -0.86 -12.69 0.88
CA LYS A 63 -1.08 -12.41 2.31
C LYS A 63 -0.11 -11.35 2.83
N ASN A 64 1.16 -11.44 2.44
CA ASN A 64 2.18 -10.47 2.87
C ASN A 64 1.92 -9.10 2.22
N HIS A 65 1.51 -9.09 0.95
CA HIS A 65 1.07 -7.87 0.28
C HIS A 65 -0.07 -7.18 1.04
N GLN A 66 -1.11 -7.93 1.45
CA GLN A 66 -2.24 -7.35 2.20
C GLN A 66 -1.83 -6.78 3.55
N LEU A 67 -0.99 -7.50 4.31
CA LEU A 67 -0.55 -7.04 5.63
C LEU A 67 0.20 -5.72 5.54
N ALA A 68 1.21 -5.66 4.66
CA ALA A 68 1.98 -4.43 4.45
C ALA A 68 1.11 -3.30 3.88
N ALA A 69 0.17 -3.62 2.99
CA ALA A 69 -0.75 -2.65 2.41
C ALA A 69 -1.69 -2.01 3.45
N ILE A 70 -2.20 -2.81 4.39
CA ILE A 70 -3.03 -2.33 5.51
C ILE A 70 -2.19 -1.47 6.45
N GLU A 71 -0.98 -1.92 6.79
CA GLU A 71 -0.07 -1.19 7.66
C GLU A 71 0.25 0.21 7.11
N PHE A 72 0.62 0.31 5.83
CA PHE A 72 0.87 1.58 5.17
C PHE A 72 -0.37 2.48 5.14
N SER A 73 -1.57 1.91 4.91
CA SER A 73 -2.82 2.68 4.85
C SER A 73 -3.13 3.45 6.13
N ASN A 74 -2.68 2.95 7.30
CA ASN A 74 -2.88 3.61 8.59
C ASN A 74 -2.17 4.97 8.68
N PHE A 75 -1.21 5.25 7.79
CA PHE A 75 -0.44 6.49 7.75
C PHE A 75 -0.97 7.50 6.73
N LEU A 76 -1.90 7.09 5.86
CA LEU A 76 -2.53 7.94 4.85
C LEU A 76 -3.80 8.60 5.39
N SER A 77 -4.25 9.68 4.75
CA SER A 77 -5.51 10.33 5.12
C SER A 77 -6.11 11.15 3.98
N GLY A 78 -7.43 11.35 4.00
CA GLY A 78 -8.15 12.12 2.99
C GLY A 78 -7.99 11.54 1.59
N GLY A 79 -7.82 12.41 0.58
CA GLY A 79 -7.72 11.98 -0.82
C GLY A 79 -6.54 11.06 -1.14
N GLU A 80 -5.45 11.14 -0.36
CA GLU A 80 -4.31 10.22 -0.48
C GLU A 80 -4.73 8.78 -0.14
N LEU A 81 -5.46 8.61 0.98
CA LEU A 81 -5.98 7.30 1.39
C LEU A 81 -7.01 6.77 0.39
N GLU A 82 -7.92 7.62 -0.09
CA GLU A 82 -8.93 7.21 -1.08
C GLU A 82 -8.28 6.72 -2.38
N SER A 83 -7.30 7.47 -2.90
CA SER A 83 -6.60 7.08 -4.13
C SER A 83 -5.83 5.78 -3.94
N TYR A 84 -5.17 5.60 -2.79
CA TYR A 84 -4.45 4.37 -2.46
C TYR A 84 -5.40 3.16 -2.35
N LEU A 85 -6.53 3.32 -1.65
CA LEU A 85 -7.51 2.25 -1.49
C LEU A 85 -8.14 1.84 -2.83
N ASN A 86 -8.32 2.77 -3.76
CA ASN A 86 -8.76 2.45 -5.12
C ASN A 86 -7.74 1.57 -5.85
N SER A 87 -6.45 1.93 -5.80
CA SER A 87 -5.37 1.11 -6.37
C SER A 87 -5.29 -0.29 -5.73
N LEU A 88 -5.41 -0.36 -4.41
CA LEU A 88 -5.43 -1.63 -3.68
C LEU A 88 -6.66 -2.48 -4.02
N THR A 89 -7.82 -1.85 -4.24
CA THR A 89 -9.07 -2.52 -4.63
C THR A 89 -8.96 -3.14 -6.01
N ASP A 90 -8.39 -2.43 -6.98
CA ASP A 90 -8.16 -2.94 -8.35
C ASP A 90 -7.23 -4.16 -8.34
N TYR A 91 -6.12 -4.09 -7.60
CA TYR A 91 -5.22 -5.22 -7.41
C TYR A 91 -5.88 -6.42 -6.69
N ASN A 92 -6.70 -6.17 -5.66
CA ASN A 92 -7.42 -7.22 -4.93
C ASN A 92 -8.49 -7.89 -5.78
N HIS A 93 -9.15 -7.11 -6.63
CA HIS A 93 -10.13 -7.61 -7.58
C HIS A 93 -9.47 -8.53 -8.61
N TRP A 94 -8.36 -8.08 -9.20
CA TRP A 94 -7.55 -8.92 -10.08
C TRP A 94 -7.12 -10.22 -9.41
N TYR A 95 -6.59 -10.17 -8.18
CA TYR A 95 -6.20 -11.37 -7.42
C TYR A 95 -7.38 -12.33 -7.24
N LYS A 96 -8.55 -11.82 -6.85
CA LYS A 96 -9.72 -12.66 -6.64
C LYS A 96 -10.13 -13.36 -7.93
N THR A 97 -10.16 -12.63 -9.04
CA THR A 97 -10.56 -13.18 -10.35
C THR A 97 -9.54 -14.16 -10.90
N MET A 98 -8.24 -13.83 -10.84
CA MET A 98 -7.19 -14.59 -11.50
C MET A 98 -6.61 -15.73 -10.65
N CYS A 99 -6.59 -15.57 -9.32
CA CYS A 99 -5.87 -16.49 -8.42
C CYS A 99 -6.79 -17.36 -7.57
N THR A 100 -8.07 -17.03 -7.43
CA THR A 100 -8.99 -17.74 -6.53
C THR A 100 -10.16 -18.44 -7.23
N MET A 101 -10.10 -18.55 -8.56
CA MET A 101 -11.14 -19.19 -9.36
C MET A 101 -11.38 -20.64 -8.92
N SER A 102 -12.65 -21.00 -8.74
CA SER A 102 -13.04 -22.39 -8.45
C SER A 102 -12.88 -23.28 -9.69
N PRO A 103 -12.84 -24.61 -9.52
CA PRO A 103 -12.79 -25.56 -10.63
C PRO A 103 -13.90 -25.34 -11.67
N GLU A 104 -15.12 -25.02 -11.23
CA GLU A 104 -16.26 -24.71 -12.11
C GLU A 104 -16.03 -23.41 -12.89
N GLY A 105 -15.43 -22.40 -12.25
CA GLY A 105 -15.04 -21.15 -12.91
C GLY A 105 -14.00 -21.38 -13.99
N ILE A 106 -13.03 -22.27 -13.78
CA ILE A 106 -11.99 -22.62 -14.77
C ILE A 106 -12.60 -23.13 -16.07
N LEU A 107 -13.70 -23.89 -15.99
CA LEU A 107 -14.40 -24.42 -17.17
C LEU A 107 -15.14 -23.34 -17.98
N GLN A 108 -15.48 -22.22 -17.35
CA GLN A 108 -16.27 -21.14 -17.96
C GLN A 108 -15.44 -19.89 -18.26
N LYS A 109 -14.15 -19.88 -17.90
CA LYS A 109 -13.26 -18.71 -17.99
C LYS A 109 -13.19 -18.07 -19.37
N ASP A 110 -13.28 -18.87 -20.43
CA ASP A 110 -13.18 -18.38 -21.81
C ASP A 110 -14.48 -17.70 -22.30
N SER A 111 -15.55 -17.78 -21.50
CA SER A 111 -16.83 -17.09 -21.71
C SER A 111 -17.17 -16.06 -20.64
N ASP A 112 -16.38 -16.00 -19.56
CA ASP A 112 -16.57 -15.05 -18.47
C ASP A 112 -15.95 -13.70 -18.85
N SER A 113 -16.81 -12.70 -19.09
CA SER A 113 -16.37 -11.36 -19.48
C SER A 113 -15.48 -10.69 -18.44
N GLU A 114 -15.70 -10.94 -17.15
CA GLU A 114 -14.90 -10.35 -16.08
C GLU A 114 -13.50 -10.97 -16.07
N TYR A 115 -13.41 -12.29 -16.20
CA TYR A 115 -12.12 -12.97 -16.32
C TYR A 115 -11.31 -12.49 -17.52
N LEU A 116 -11.96 -12.34 -18.69
CA LEU A 116 -11.28 -11.90 -19.90
C LEU A 116 -10.71 -10.47 -19.76
N VAL A 117 -11.44 -9.57 -19.11
CA VAL A 117 -10.96 -8.20 -18.81
C VAL A 117 -9.79 -8.23 -17.84
N GLU A 118 -9.88 -8.97 -16.73
CA GLU A 118 -8.82 -9.04 -15.72
C GLU A 118 -7.55 -9.73 -16.25
N LYS A 119 -7.71 -10.69 -17.17
CA LYS A 119 -6.60 -11.41 -17.80
C LYS A 119 -5.72 -10.50 -18.67
N GLU A 120 -6.28 -9.42 -19.23
CA GLU A 120 -5.53 -8.45 -20.03
C GLU A 120 -4.71 -7.47 -19.17
N LYS A 121 -4.99 -7.36 -17.88
CA LYS A 121 -4.24 -6.49 -16.98
C LYS A 121 -2.84 -7.04 -16.71
N ASP A 122 -1.86 -6.13 -16.67
CA ASP A 122 -0.50 -6.44 -16.23
C ASP A 122 -0.43 -6.37 -14.69
N PRO A 123 -0.21 -7.50 -13.98
CA PRO A 123 -0.08 -7.48 -12.52
C PRO A 123 1.15 -6.70 -12.05
N ILE A 124 2.21 -6.56 -12.86
CA ILE A 124 3.34 -5.69 -12.53
C ILE A 124 2.88 -4.24 -12.48
N HIS A 125 2.03 -3.81 -13.43
CA HIS A 125 1.47 -2.46 -13.44
C HIS A 125 0.58 -2.23 -12.20
N LEU A 126 -0.32 -3.16 -11.88
CA LEU A 126 -1.17 -3.06 -10.68
C LEU A 126 -0.35 -2.89 -9.40
N ILE A 127 0.72 -3.67 -9.24
CA ILE A 127 1.63 -3.56 -8.09
C ILE A 127 2.35 -2.20 -8.10
N LYS A 128 2.84 -1.73 -9.25
CA LYS A 128 3.54 -0.44 -9.33
C LYS A 128 2.64 0.72 -8.92
N VAL A 129 1.39 0.73 -9.38
CA VAL A 129 0.43 1.79 -9.01
C VAL A 129 0.24 1.84 -7.49
N ILE A 130 0.24 0.71 -6.78
CA ILE A 130 0.24 0.69 -5.31
C ILE A 130 1.53 1.30 -4.75
N LEU A 131 2.68 0.90 -5.28
CA LEU A 131 3.99 1.37 -4.81
C LEU A 131 4.26 2.85 -5.08
N ASP A 132 3.63 3.44 -6.11
CA ASP A 132 3.75 4.87 -6.42
C ASP A 132 3.18 5.76 -5.29
N HIS A 133 2.21 5.26 -4.50
CA HIS A 133 1.73 5.97 -3.29
C HIS A 133 2.77 5.95 -2.16
N ALA A 134 3.72 5.03 -2.23
CA ALA A 134 4.79 4.84 -1.26
C ALA A 134 6.12 5.43 -1.75
N ASP A 135 6.12 6.22 -2.84
CA ASP A 135 7.24 7.07 -3.22
C ASP A 135 7.31 8.28 -2.29
N VAL A 136 8.20 8.16 -1.30
CA VAL A 136 8.53 9.17 -0.29
C VAL A 136 9.77 9.94 -0.71
#